data_AF-A0A015JUZ3-F1
#
_entry.id   AF-A0A015JUZ3-F1
#
_cell.length_a   1.000
_cell.length_b   1.000
_cell.length_c   1.000
_cell.angle_alpha   90.00
_cell.angle_beta   90.00
_cell.angle_gamma   90.00
#
_symmetry.space_group_name_H-M   'P 1'
#
loop_
_entity.id
_entity.type
_entity.pdbx_description
1 polymer ?
#
loop_
_entity_poly.entity_id
_entity_poly.type
_entity_poly.pdbx_seq_one_letter_code
_entity_poly.pdbx_strand_id
1 'polypeptide(L)'
;MNAGNNERKDSVRNIAWLICAESIRLKYFENLAEKVHNGEKEDAIRHFLNPKRCIESWFVRTINSNSSGNPEQKYKDTFSAEFKRVLQEIRTCHSYEEIKKFVNNYMIQVDNVDYKLDLYGQITENDLKIFQDIIEKELETKGNNHPPRREPFQKPSDDKSIMERLGCTEACYLCGALCWGSRDHHENVDETKIHHSSHQSAGLACVTNDTDELVATPCHNRTDDTNMWYFNKNESTKRSFAKVQDFSDWKFDDPHCMHVFNDLMCWFFDKLHKDLAKSRNLKPASYDDLKKNGCLSLNYNDIISTLKTKIGE
;
A
#
# COMPACT_ATOMS: atom_id res chain seq x y z
N MET A 1 8.87 12.79 -18.04
CA MET A 1 8.52 11.66 -17.14
C MET A 1 7.52 12.03 -16.05
N ASN A 2 7.66 13.18 -15.37
CA ASN A 2 6.78 13.57 -14.25
C ASN A 2 5.28 13.50 -14.55
N ALA A 3 4.82 14.02 -15.69
CA ALA A 3 3.40 13.96 -16.06
C ALA A 3 2.86 12.52 -16.13
N GLY A 4 3.61 11.60 -16.74
CA GLY A 4 3.23 10.18 -16.78
C GLY A 4 3.35 9.49 -15.42
N ASN A 5 4.33 9.85 -14.59
CA ASN A 5 4.42 9.34 -13.21
C ASN A 5 3.21 9.80 -12.37
N ASN A 6 2.79 11.06 -12.52
CA ASN A 6 1.60 11.60 -11.84
C ASN A 6 0.33 10.89 -12.31
N GLU A 7 0.18 10.65 -13.62
CA GLU A 7 -0.94 9.86 -14.16
C GLU A 7 -1.01 8.47 -13.52
N ARG A 8 0.12 7.77 -13.38
CA ARG A 8 0.14 6.47 -12.69
C ARG A 8 -0.30 6.59 -11.23
N LYS A 9 0.22 7.59 -10.50
CA LYS A 9 -0.13 7.80 -9.10
C LYS A 9 -1.61 8.10 -8.94
N ASP A 10 -2.17 8.98 -9.77
CA ASP A 10 -3.57 9.37 -9.72
C ASP A 10 -4.48 8.20 -10.10
N SER A 11 -4.10 7.40 -11.09
CA SER A 11 -4.83 6.17 -11.44
C SER A 11 -4.96 5.20 -10.26
N VAL A 12 -3.93 5.09 -9.41
CA VAL A 12 -3.94 4.26 -8.20
C VAL A 12 -4.75 4.92 -7.09
N ARG A 13 -4.57 6.23 -6.88
CA ARG A 13 -5.28 7.00 -5.85
C ARG A 13 -6.80 6.99 -6.04
N ASN A 14 -7.26 6.86 -7.28
CA ASN A 14 -8.67 6.85 -7.67
C ASN A 14 -9.32 5.46 -7.65
N ILE A 15 -8.59 4.40 -7.27
CA ILE A 15 -9.19 3.08 -7.07
C ILE A 15 -10.11 3.12 -5.85
N ALA A 16 -11.36 2.68 -6.02
CA ALA A 16 -12.42 2.81 -5.02
C ALA A 16 -12.08 2.20 -3.65
N TRP A 17 -11.46 1.01 -3.63
CA TRP A 17 -11.09 0.34 -2.38
C TRP A 17 -9.78 0.85 -1.75
N LEU A 18 -9.04 1.73 -2.45
CA LEU A 18 -7.79 2.33 -1.95
C LEU A 18 -8.02 3.60 -1.13
N ILE A 19 -9.22 3.83 -0.57
CA ILE A 19 -9.57 5.05 0.16
C ILE A 19 -8.97 5.13 1.58
N CYS A 20 -8.81 3.99 2.25
CA CYS A 20 -8.29 3.92 3.61
C CYS A 20 -7.77 2.51 3.94
N ALA A 21 -7.00 2.40 5.01
CA ALA A 21 -6.40 1.14 5.45
C ALA A 21 -7.44 0.05 5.74
N GLU A 22 -8.63 0.41 6.23
CA GLU A 22 -9.70 -0.55 6.46
C GLU A 22 -10.19 -1.19 5.16
N SER A 23 -10.56 -0.39 4.16
CA SER A 23 -11.04 -0.90 2.88
C SER A 23 -9.99 -1.76 2.17
N ILE A 24 -8.71 -1.38 2.26
CA ILE A 24 -7.58 -2.15 1.72
C ILE A 24 -7.46 -3.52 2.39
N ARG A 25 -7.52 -3.58 3.72
CA ARG A 25 -7.47 -4.84 4.46
C ARG A 25 -8.68 -5.72 4.12
N LEU A 26 -9.88 -5.15 4.06
CA LEU A 26 -11.07 -5.89 3.66
C LEU A 26 -10.90 -6.46 2.25
N LYS A 27 -10.42 -5.67 1.28
CA LYS A 27 -10.18 -6.14 -0.09
C LYS A 27 -9.12 -7.25 -0.16
N TYR A 28 -8.08 -7.13 0.64
CA TYR A 28 -7.06 -8.16 0.77
C TYR A 28 -7.64 -9.48 1.30
N PHE A 29 -8.41 -9.43 2.38
CA PHE A 29 -9.02 -10.61 2.98
C PHE A 29 -10.15 -11.20 2.13
N GLU A 30 -10.88 -10.39 1.37
CA GLU A 30 -11.79 -10.87 0.32
C GLU A 30 -11.05 -11.77 -0.67
N ASN A 31 -9.91 -11.29 -1.20
CA ASN A 31 -9.12 -12.05 -2.15
C ASN A 31 -8.57 -13.35 -1.56
N LEU A 32 -8.13 -13.33 -0.30
CA LEU A 32 -7.71 -14.55 0.39
C LEU A 32 -8.87 -15.53 0.61
N ALA A 33 -10.05 -15.02 0.95
CA ALA A 33 -11.23 -15.83 1.23
C ALA A 33 -11.71 -16.54 -0.04
N GLU A 34 -11.73 -15.83 -1.17
CA GLU A 34 -12.05 -16.41 -2.48
C GLU A 34 -11.13 -17.57 -2.84
N LYS A 35 -9.81 -17.40 -2.66
CA LYS A 35 -8.83 -18.48 -2.90
C LYS A 35 -9.08 -19.69 -2.00
N VAL A 36 -9.24 -19.46 -0.69
CA VAL A 36 -9.51 -20.54 0.26
C VAL A 36 -10.82 -21.25 -0.05
N HIS A 37 -11.86 -20.52 -0.46
CA HIS A 37 -13.14 -21.09 -0.88
C HIS A 37 -12.99 -21.99 -2.11
N ASN A 38 -12.13 -21.61 -3.05
CA ASN A 38 -11.79 -22.38 -4.24
C ASN A 38 -10.78 -23.53 -3.98
N GLY A 39 -10.32 -23.69 -2.73
CA GLY A 39 -9.38 -24.74 -2.32
C GLY A 39 -7.90 -24.36 -2.35
N GLU A 40 -7.56 -23.14 -2.77
CA GLU A 40 -6.20 -22.60 -2.79
C GLU A 40 -5.87 -21.96 -1.43
N LYS A 41 -5.22 -22.72 -0.53
CA LYS A 41 -5.04 -22.32 0.87
C LYS A 41 -3.68 -21.72 1.18
N GLU A 42 -2.70 -21.92 0.31
CA GLU A 42 -1.29 -21.60 0.54
C GLU A 42 -1.06 -20.12 0.85
N ASP A 43 -1.75 -19.22 0.13
CA ASP A 43 -1.64 -17.77 0.35
C ASP A 43 -2.18 -17.36 1.72
N ALA A 44 -3.32 -17.91 2.14
CA ALA A 44 -3.91 -17.61 3.43
C ALA A 44 -3.06 -18.19 4.58
N ILE A 45 -2.56 -19.42 4.44
CA ILE A 45 -1.63 -20.01 5.41
C ILE A 45 -0.37 -19.15 5.55
N ARG A 46 0.24 -18.73 4.43
CA ARG A 46 1.40 -17.84 4.47
C ARG A 46 1.09 -16.51 5.14
N HIS A 47 -0.08 -15.94 4.88
CA HIS A 47 -0.51 -14.72 5.55
C HIS A 47 -0.58 -14.91 7.06
N PHE A 48 -1.28 -15.92 7.57
CA PHE A 48 -1.43 -16.08 9.02
C PHE A 48 -0.11 -16.43 9.73
N LEU A 49 0.85 -17.03 9.02
CA LEU A 49 2.20 -17.25 9.53
C LEU A 49 3.12 -16.02 9.46
N ASN A 50 2.86 -15.09 8.52
CA ASN A 50 3.62 -13.86 8.37
C ASN A 50 2.74 -12.71 7.82
N PRO A 51 1.88 -12.11 8.68
CA PRO A 51 0.84 -11.18 8.23
C PRO A 51 1.40 -9.95 7.52
N LYS A 52 2.39 -9.31 8.15
CA LYS A 52 3.07 -8.10 7.67
C LYS A 52 3.64 -8.29 6.27
N ARG A 53 4.50 -9.30 6.09
CA ARG A 53 5.17 -9.54 4.80
C ARG A 53 4.17 -9.83 3.69
N CYS A 54 3.14 -10.62 3.98
CA CYS A 54 2.19 -11.06 2.97
C CYS A 54 1.29 -9.91 2.48
N ILE A 55 0.73 -9.11 3.40
CA ILE A 55 -0.13 -7.98 3.01
C ILE A 55 0.68 -6.88 2.29
N GLU A 56 1.89 -6.57 2.76
CA GLU A 56 2.76 -5.58 2.10
C GLU A 56 3.17 -6.03 0.70
N SER A 57 3.57 -7.29 0.55
CA SER A 57 3.92 -7.84 -0.76
C SER A 57 2.73 -7.90 -1.71
N TRP A 58 1.54 -8.25 -1.22
CA TRP A 58 0.31 -8.22 -2.01
C TRP A 58 0.01 -6.79 -2.45
N PHE A 59 0.01 -5.84 -1.53
CA PHE A 59 -0.32 -4.44 -1.80
C PHE A 59 0.59 -3.85 -2.87
N VAL A 60 1.90 -3.97 -2.69
CA VAL A 60 2.91 -3.50 -3.65
C VAL A 60 2.71 -4.12 -5.03
N ARG A 61 2.48 -5.43 -5.11
CA ARG A 61 2.23 -6.10 -6.39
C ARG A 61 0.95 -5.60 -7.05
N THR A 62 -0.13 -5.46 -6.29
CA THR A 62 -1.44 -5.02 -6.79
C THR A 62 -1.37 -3.60 -7.35
N ILE A 63 -0.83 -2.64 -6.60
CA ILE A 63 -0.76 -1.24 -7.07
C ILE A 63 0.21 -1.05 -8.22
N ASN A 64 1.33 -1.79 -8.24
CA ASN A 64 2.33 -1.66 -9.31
C ASN A 64 1.88 -2.31 -10.62
N SER A 65 1.00 -3.32 -10.53
CA SER A 65 0.40 -3.99 -11.68
C SER A 65 -0.83 -3.23 -12.20
N ASN A 66 -1.26 -2.14 -11.55
CA ASN A 66 -2.35 -1.31 -12.07
C ASN A 66 -1.94 -0.72 -13.42
N SER A 67 -2.60 -1.19 -14.47
CA SER A 67 -2.44 -0.71 -15.84
C SER A 67 -3.43 0.40 -16.21
N SER A 68 -4.23 0.87 -15.24
CA SER A 68 -5.16 1.98 -15.45
C SER A 68 -4.40 3.29 -15.74
N GLY A 69 -5.01 4.15 -16.55
CA GLY A 69 -4.38 5.38 -17.04
C GLY A 69 -3.50 5.15 -18.27
N ASN A 70 -3.05 6.23 -18.89
CA ASN A 70 -2.16 6.19 -20.05
C ASN A 70 -0.95 7.10 -19.83
N PRO A 71 0.02 6.67 -19.01
CA PRO A 71 1.14 7.52 -18.60
C PRO A 71 2.05 7.91 -19.77
N GLU A 72 2.17 7.04 -20.77
CA GLU A 72 2.92 7.33 -21.97
C GLU A 72 2.25 8.42 -22.80
N GLN A 73 0.94 8.31 -23.03
CA GLN A 73 0.19 9.35 -23.74
C GLN A 73 0.20 10.65 -22.96
N LYS A 74 -0.02 10.62 -21.64
CA LYS A 74 0.02 11.83 -20.81
C LYS A 74 1.38 12.53 -20.89
N TYR A 75 2.47 11.76 -20.84
CA TYR A 75 3.80 12.31 -21.03
C TYR A 75 3.97 12.93 -22.43
N LYS A 76 3.56 12.22 -23.50
CA LYS A 76 3.64 12.71 -24.89
C LYS A 76 2.83 14.00 -25.08
N ASP A 77 1.62 14.06 -24.53
CA ASP A 77 0.73 15.22 -24.61
C ASP A 77 1.35 16.41 -23.88
N THR A 78 1.82 16.21 -22.64
CA THR A 78 2.47 17.29 -21.87
C THR A 78 3.76 17.76 -22.52
N PHE A 79 4.59 16.84 -23.01
CA PHE A 79 5.82 17.19 -23.72
C PHE A 79 5.51 18.00 -25.00
N SER A 80 4.52 17.56 -25.78
CA SER A 80 4.11 18.26 -27.01
C SER A 80 3.51 19.62 -26.72
N ALA A 81 2.73 19.76 -25.64
CA ALA A 81 2.16 21.04 -25.22
C ALA A 81 3.25 22.02 -24.76
N GLU A 82 4.21 21.58 -23.94
CA GLU A 82 5.34 22.40 -23.52
C GLU A 82 6.21 22.80 -24.71
N PHE A 83 6.46 21.87 -25.64
CA PHE A 83 7.20 22.15 -26.85
C PHE A 83 6.51 23.26 -27.69
N LYS A 84 5.20 23.16 -27.90
CA LYS A 84 4.42 24.19 -28.61
C LYS A 84 4.44 25.53 -27.88
N ARG A 85 4.36 25.52 -26.55
CA ARG A 85 4.44 26.74 -25.72
C ARG A 85 5.79 27.44 -25.89
N VAL A 86 6.90 26.72 -25.76
CA VAL A 86 8.26 27.25 -25.92
C VAL A 86 8.43 27.85 -27.32
N LEU A 87 7.98 27.15 -28.36
CA LEU A 87 8.05 27.65 -29.73
C LEU A 87 7.26 28.96 -29.90
N GLN A 88 6.04 29.01 -29.35
CA GLN A 88 5.20 30.20 -29.43
C GLN A 88 5.82 31.41 -28.70
N GLU A 89 6.39 31.21 -27.51
CA GLU A 89 7.06 32.27 -26.75
C GLU A 89 8.24 32.87 -27.53
N ILE A 90 9.05 32.03 -28.18
CA ILE A 90 10.18 32.47 -29.01
C ILE A 90 9.70 33.26 -30.23
N ARG A 91 8.61 32.81 -30.89
CA ARG A 91 8.00 33.53 -32.04
C ARG A 91 7.44 34.90 -31.64
N THR A 92 6.96 35.05 -30.40
CA THR A 92 6.40 36.32 -29.91
C THR A 92 7.43 37.30 -29.38
N CYS A 93 8.70 36.90 -29.28
CA CYS A 93 9.77 37.81 -28.90
C CYS A 93 10.04 38.82 -30.03
N HIS A 94 10.15 40.10 -29.69
CA HIS A 94 10.41 41.21 -30.61
C HIS A 94 11.88 41.63 -30.59
N SER A 95 12.72 40.99 -29.76
CA SER A 95 14.15 41.26 -29.68
C SER A 95 14.94 40.03 -29.23
N TYR A 96 16.25 40.04 -29.48
CA TYR A 96 17.18 39.01 -29.01
C TYR A 96 17.28 38.96 -27.48
N GLU A 97 17.17 40.10 -26.84
CA GLU A 97 17.23 40.26 -25.38
C GLU A 97 16.03 39.60 -24.72
N GLU A 98 14.85 39.66 -25.35
CA GLU A 98 13.67 38.91 -24.93
C GLU A 98 13.88 37.40 -25.06
N ILE A 99 14.43 36.94 -26.19
CA ILE A 99 14.75 35.51 -26.39
C ILE A 99 15.77 35.04 -25.35
N LYS A 100 16.86 35.80 -25.13
CA LYS A 100 17.90 35.51 -24.13
C LYS A 100 17.29 35.40 -22.74
N LYS A 101 16.48 36.38 -22.34
CA LYS A 101 15.82 36.38 -21.04
C LYS A 101 14.89 35.18 -20.88
N PHE A 102 14.11 34.86 -21.91
CA PHE A 102 13.21 33.71 -21.90
C PHE A 102 13.99 32.39 -21.77
N VAL A 103 14.98 32.15 -22.64
CA VAL A 103 15.79 30.92 -22.63
C VAL A 103 16.51 30.76 -21.31
N ASN A 104 17.13 31.82 -20.78
CA ASN A 104 17.80 31.76 -19.48
C ASN A 104 16.83 31.41 -18.35
N ASN A 105 15.69 32.09 -18.28
CA ASN A 105 14.67 31.79 -17.27
C ASN A 105 14.17 30.35 -17.39
N TYR A 106 13.95 29.86 -18.62
CA TYR A 106 13.49 28.51 -18.87
C TYR A 106 14.54 27.47 -18.48
N MET A 107 15.81 27.67 -18.84
CA MET A 107 16.91 26.76 -18.48
C MET A 107 17.18 26.73 -16.97
N ILE A 108 17.06 27.88 -16.29
CA ILE A 108 17.09 27.95 -14.82
C ILE A 108 15.92 27.16 -14.24
N GLN A 109 14.72 27.33 -14.80
CA GLN A 109 13.53 26.66 -14.30
C GLN A 109 13.56 25.14 -14.49
N VAL A 110 14.03 24.66 -15.65
CA VAL A 110 13.96 23.24 -16.02
C VAL A 110 15.18 22.45 -15.55
N ASP A 111 16.39 22.99 -15.74
CA ASP A 111 17.64 22.28 -15.49
C ASP A 111 18.51 22.94 -14.41
N ASN A 112 18.06 24.05 -13.79
CA ASN A 112 18.83 24.84 -12.84
C ASN A 112 20.20 25.29 -13.42
N VAL A 113 20.23 25.54 -14.74
CA VAL A 113 21.42 25.99 -15.47
C VAL A 113 21.30 27.47 -15.76
N ASP A 114 22.25 28.25 -15.25
CA ASP A 114 22.44 29.64 -15.68
C ASP A 114 23.12 29.66 -17.06
N TYR A 115 22.30 29.65 -18.10
CA TYR A 115 22.79 29.74 -19.47
C TYR A 115 23.19 31.19 -19.77
N LYS A 116 24.41 31.42 -20.25
CA LYS A 116 24.86 32.77 -20.64
C LYS A 116 24.95 32.84 -22.16
N LEU A 117 23.84 33.22 -22.78
CA LEU A 117 23.81 33.47 -24.22
C LEU A 117 24.50 34.82 -24.51
N ASP A 118 25.77 34.82 -24.89
CA ASP A 118 26.49 36.04 -25.29
C ASP A 118 26.34 36.27 -26.79
N LEU A 119 25.53 37.27 -27.15
CA LEU A 119 25.38 37.75 -28.52
C LEU A 119 26.07 39.11 -28.62
N TYR A 120 27.03 39.23 -29.54
CA TYR A 120 27.77 40.48 -29.81
C TYR A 120 27.33 41.05 -31.16
N GLY A 121 26.90 42.32 -31.20
CA GLY A 121 26.73 43.09 -32.44
C GLY A 121 25.47 43.96 -32.50
N GLN A 122 25.42 44.88 -33.48
CA GLN A 122 24.18 45.51 -33.91
C GLN A 122 23.42 44.52 -34.80
N ILE A 123 22.25 44.11 -34.35
CA ILE A 123 21.47 43.07 -35.01
C ILE A 123 20.22 43.70 -35.62
N THR A 124 19.92 43.34 -36.87
CA THR A 124 18.78 43.88 -37.62
C THR A 124 17.51 43.03 -37.43
N GLU A 125 16.35 43.57 -37.79
CA GLU A 125 15.08 42.84 -37.76
C GLU A 125 15.11 41.58 -38.65
N ASN A 126 15.83 41.62 -39.77
CA ASN A 126 16.03 40.45 -40.63
C ASN A 126 16.84 39.36 -39.93
N ASP A 127 17.87 39.73 -39.18
CA ASP A 127 18.65 38.76 -38.42
C ASP A 127 17.78 38.09 -37.35
N LEU A 128 16.89 38.83 -36.67
CA LEU A 128 15.96 38.26 -35.69
C LEU A 128 15.04 37.20 -36.31
N LYS A 129 14.45 37.49 -37.48
CA LYS A 129 13.62 36.52 -38.22
C LYS A 129 14.41 35.27 -38.59
N ILE A 130 15.62 35.45 -39.13
CA ILE A 130 16.51 34.32 -39.48
C ILE A 130 16.80 33.47 -38.24
N PHE A 131 17.07 34.08 -37.10
CA PHE A 131 17.35 33.38 -35.86
C PHE A 131 16.13 32.62 -35.32
N GLN A 132 14.94 33.22 -35.35
CA GLN A 132 13.69 32.55 -34.99
C GLN A 132 13.42 31.35 -35.91
N ASP A 133 13.59 31.51 -37.23
CA ASP A 133 13.42 30.43 -38.21
C ASP A 133 14.40 29.27 -37.99
N ILE A 134 15.65 29.58 -37.62
CA ILE A 134 16.67 28.56 -37.29
C ILE A 134 16.28 27.80 -36.02
N ILE A 135 15.88 28.51 -34.96
CA ILE A 135 15.44 27.88 -33.71
C ILE A 135 14.24 26.99 -33.97
N GLU A 136 13.26 27.47 -34.73
CA GLU A 136 12.06 26.71 -35.08
C GLU A 136 12.41 25.43 -35.82
N LYS A 137 13.23 25.51 -36.88
CA LYS A 137 13.68 24.32 -37.61
C LYS A 137 14.45 23.34 -36.74
N GLU A 138 15.34 23.83 -35.88
CA GLU A 138 16.12 22.98 -35.00
C GLU A 138 15.22 22.29 -33.96
N LEU A 139 14.29 23.04 -33.36
CA LEU A 139 13.31 22.51 -32.42
C LEU A 139 12.42 21.47 -33.10
N GLU A 140 11.87 21.73 -34.30
CA GLU A 140 11.04 20.76 -35.03
C GLU A 140 11.83 19.50 -35.40
N THR A 141 13.08 19.67 -35.85
CA THR A 141 13.96 18.55 -36.22
C THR A 141 14.27 17.69 -34.99
N LYS A 142 14.56 18.30 -33.84
CA LYS A 142 14.88 17.58 -32.60
C LYS A 142 13.65 17.00 -31.93
N GLY A 143 12.54 17.74 -31.91
CA GLY A 143 11.26 17.35 -31.31
C GLY A 143 10.62 16.15 -32.02
N ASN A 144 10.76 16.06 -33.35
CA ASN A 144 10.25 14.93 -34.12
C ASN A 144 11.17 13.69 -34.10
N ASN A 145 12.47 13.86 -33.84
CA ASN A 145 13.46 12.78 -33.90
C ASN A 145 13.96 12.28 -32.53
N HIS A 146 13.55 12.89 -31.41
CA HIS A 146 13.89 12.37 -30.10
C HIS A 146 12.87 11.31 -29.66
N PRO A 147 13.24 10.02 -29.61
CA PRO A 147 12.44 9.09 -28.85
C PRO A 147 12.40 9.61 -27.40
N PRO A 148 11.24 9.53 -26.70
CA PRO A 148 11.17 9.74 -25.28
C PRO A 148 12.37 9.08 -24.60
N ARG A 149 13.06 9.80 -23.70
CA ARG A 149 14.04 9.14 -22.82
C ARG A 149 13.38 7.86 -22.30
N ARG A 150 13.99 6.70 -22.57
CA ARG A 150 13.50 5.38 -22.13
C ARG A 150 13.67 5.18 -20.62
N GLU A 151 13.52 6.24 -19.84
CA GLU A 151 13.43 6.12 -18.40
C GLU A 151 12.11 5.40 -18.09
N PRO A 152 12.12 4.32 -17.30
CA PRO A 152 10.88 3.68 -16.91
C PRO A 152 10.08 4.62 -16.00
N PHE A 153 8.76 4.60 -16.13
CA PHE A 153 7.90 5.27 -15.17
C PHE A 153 8.11 4.68 -13.78
N GLN A 154 8.13 5.54 -12.76
CA GLN A 154 8.25 5.14 -11.36
C GLN A 154 7.12 4.19 -10.98
N LYS A 155 7.39 3.30 -10.03
CA LYS A 155 6.37 2.40 -9.50
C LYS A 155 5.50 3.20 -8.52
N PRO A 156 4.16 3.04 -8.53
CA PRO A 156 3.30 3.65 -7.52
C PRO A 156 3.73 3.35 -6.08
N SER A 157 4.29 2.17 -5.81
CA SER A 157 4.83 1.82 -4.49
C SER A 157 6.00 2.68 -4.00
N ASP A 158 6.68 3.39 -4.91
CA ASP A 158 7.79 4.28 -4.54
C ASP A 158 7.27 5.60 -3.93
N ASP A 159 5.96 5.86 -4.04
CA ASP A 159 5.30 7.03 -3.45
C ASP A 159 4.83 6.75 -2.02
N LYS A 160 5.40 7.49 -1.06
CA LYS A 160 5.07 7.36 0.36
C LYS A 160 3.56 7.54 0.63
N SER A 161 2.90 8.50 -0.01
CA SER A 161 1.47 8.78 0.19
C SER A 161 0.57 7.63 -0.26
N ILE A 162 1.02 6.81 -1.21
CA ILE A 162 0.32 5.60 -1.64
C ILE A 162 0.54 4.48 -0.64
N MET A 163 1.79 4.29 -0.19
CA MET A 163 2.13 3.26 0.81
C MET A 163 1.50 3.53 2.18
N GLU A 164 1.36 4.79 2.58
CA GLU A 164 0.68 5.21 3.81
C GLU A 164 -0.78 4.73 3.88
N ARG A 165 -1.46 4.58 2.73
CA ARG A 165 -2.85 4.13 2.69
C ARG A 165 -3.03 2.71 3.23
N LEU A 166 -2.03 1.84 3.10
CA LEU A 166 -2.05 0.47 3.63
C LEU A 166 -2.26 0.44 5.16
N GLY A 167 -1.90 1.51 5.85
CA GLY A 167 -1.93 1.60 7.31
C GLY A 167 -0.86 0.77 7.98
N CYS A 168 -1.02 0.58 9.30
CA CYS A 168 -0.12 -0.22 10.11
C CYS A 168 -0.18 -1.70 9.72
N THR A 169 0.98 -2.34 9.61
CA THR A 169 1.12 -3.76 9.27
C THR A 169 1.70 -4.57 10.43
N GLU A 170 1.86 -3.95 11.61
CA GLU A 170 2.21 -4.67 12.83
C GLU A 170 1.10 -5.62 13.24
N ALA A 171 1.50 -6.82 13.65
CA ALA A 171 0.60 -7.91 13.99
C ALA A 171 0.59 -8.14 15.50
N CYS A 172 -0.59 -8.36 16.05
CA CYS A 172 -0.78 -8.68 17.46
C CYS A 172 -0.01 -9.95 17.79
N TYR A 173 0.91 -9.89 18.76
CA TYR A 173 1.75 -11.02 19.15
C TYR A 173 0.96 -12.27 19.60
N LEU A 174 -0.31 -12.09 20.00
CA LEU A 174 -1.13 -13.17 20.56
C LEU A 174 -2.10 -13.81 19.59
N CYS A 175 -2.42 -13.14 18.49
CA CYS A 175 -3.39 -13.67 17.52
C CYS A 175 -3.04 -13.39 16.06
N GLY A 176 -1.97 -12.65 15.79
CA GLY A 176 -1.54 -12.27 14.44
C GLY A 176 -2.42 -11.24 13.75
N ALA A 177 -3.46 -10.71 14.43
CA ALA A 177 -4.33 -9.70 13.86
C ALA A 177 -3.55 -8.41 13.58
N LEU A 178 -3.70 -7.85 12.39
CA LEU A 178 -3.05 -6.60 12.01
C LEU A 178 -3.66 -5.41 12.76
N CYS A 179 -2.81 -4.45 13.14
CA CYS A 179 -3.25 -3.18 13.71
C CYS A 179 -4.10 -2.40 12.70
N TRP A 180 -5.15 -1.71 13.15
CA TRP A 180 -5.99 -0.84 12.33
C TRP A 180 -5.50 0.60 12.20
N GLY A 181 -4.45 0.97 12.94
CA GLY A 181 -3.85 2.30 12.94
C GLY A 181 -3.23 2.72 11.61
N SER A 182 -2.83 4.00 11.55
CA SER A 182 -2.09 4.58 10.43
C SER A 182 -0.71 3.94 10.29
N ARG A 183 -0.11 4.04 9.10
CA ARG A 183 1.22 3.51 8.85
C ARG A 183 2.24 4.18 9.78
N ASP A 184 3.18 3.39 10.28
CA ASP A 184 4.31 3.83 11.13
C ASP A 184 3.94 4.49 12.47
N HIS A 185 2.67 4.42 12.90
CA HIS A 185 2.25 5.01 14.18
C HIS A 185 2.98 4.43 15.40
N HIS A 186 3.55 3.23 15.29
CA HIS A 186 4.40 2.60 16.31
C HIS A 186 5.69 3.37 16.60
N GLU A 187 6.09 4.30 15.73
CA GLU A 187 7.23 5.21 15.93
C GLU A 187 6.86 6.46 16.74
N ASN A 188 5.56 6.71 16.97
CA ASN A 188 5.09 7.89 17.72
C ASN A 188 5.50 7.80 19.19
N VAL A 189 5.62 8.97 19.83
CA VAL A 189 5.99 9.11 21.25
C VAL A 189 4.78 9.38 22.16
N ASP A 190 3.60 9.58 21.58
CA ASP A 190 2.35 9.90 22.27
C ASP A 190 1.39 8.70 22.30
N GLU A 191 0.15 8.94 22.75
CA GLU A 191 -0.90 7.92 22.85
C GLU A 191 -1.27 7.26 21.52
N THR A 192 -0.97 7.90 20.38
CA THR A 192 -1.25 7.33 19.06
C THR A 192 -0.31 6.19 18.69
N LYS A 193 0.76 5.97 19.48
CA LYS A 193 1.61 4.77 19.39
C LYS A 193 0.84 3.48 19.63
N ILE A 194 -0.24 3.53 20.42
CA ILE A 194 -0.98 2.35 20.84
C ILE A 194 -1.56 1.61 19.64
N HIS A 195 -1.25 0.31 19.56
CA HIS A 195 -1.78 -0.62 18.59
C HIS A 195 -3.17 -1.10 18.99
N HIS A 196 -4.09 -1.04 18.02
CA HIS A 196 -5.46 -1.51 18.13
C HIS A 196 -5.73 -2.54 17.03
N SER A 197 -6.23 -3.72 17.39
CA SER A 197 -6.61 -4.75 16.42
C SER A 197 -8.00 -5.30 16.67
N SER A 198 -8.74 -5.58 15.60
CA SER A 198 -9.86 -6.52 15.68
C SER A 198 -9.29 -7.92 15.85
N HIS A 199 -9.21 -8.35 17.11
CA HIS A 199 -8.55 -9.60 17.48
C HIS A 199 -9.27 -10.81 16.87
N GLN A 200 -8.49 -11.80 16.45
CA GLN A 200 -8.97 -13.01 15.76
C GLN A 200 -8.70 -14.27 16.58
N SER A 201 -9.23 -15.41 16.13
CA SER A 201 -8.91 -16.72 16.71
C SER A 201 -7.40 -16.92 16.79
N ALA A 202 -6.87 -17.14 17.99
CA ALA A 202 -5.42 -17.12 18.22
C ALA A 202 -4.69 -18.25 17.47
N GLY A 203 -5.36 -19.38 17.23
CA GLY A 203 -4.85 -20.50 16.47
C GLY A 203 -4.55 -20.18 14.99
N LEU A 204 -5.06 -19.08 14.43
CA LEU A 204 -4.62 -18.59 13.12
C LEU A 204 -3.13 -18.25 13.15
N ALA A 205 -2.65 -17.64 14.24
CA ALA A 205 -1.23 -17.39 14.50
C ALA A 205 -0.49 -18.61 15.10
N CYS A 206 -1.06 -19.81 14.96
CA CYS A 206 -0.53 -21.07 15.51
C CYS A 206 -0.38 -21.09 17.04
N VAL A 207 -1.17 -20.28 17.77
CA VAL A 207 -1.20 -20.36 19.24
C VAL A 207 -1.95 -21.61 19.68
N THR A 208 -1.37 -22.31 20.67
CA THR A 208 -1.88 -23.56 21.22
C THR A 208 -2.31 -23.45 22.68
N ASN A 209 -2.95 -24.52 23.17
CA ASN A 209 -3.07 -24.84 24.59
C ASN A 209 -1.90 -25.76 25.04
N ASP A 210 -1.95 -26.22 26.29
CA ASP A 210 -0.93 -27.10 26.88
C ASP A 210 -0.89 -28.52 26.27
N THR A 211 -1.84 -28.88 25.41
CA THR A 211 -1.89 -30.18 24.72
C THR A 211 -1.40 -30.11 23.26
N ASP A 212 -0.80 -28.97 22.88
CA ASP A 212 -0.37 -28.60 21.53
C ASP A 212 -1.52 -28.51 20.50
N GLU A 213 -2.77 -28.33 20.97
CA GLU A 213 -3.93 -28.10 20.11
C GLU A 213 -4.08 -26.61 19.83
N LEU A 214 -4.27 -26.26 18.56
CA LEU A 214 -4.61 -24.89 18.17
C LEU A 214 -5.91 -24.46 18.84
N VAL A 215 -5.99 -23.19 19.23
CA VAL A 215 -7.16 -22.67 19.96
C VAL A 215 -7.91 -21.59 19.19
N ALA A 216 -9.23 -21.73 19.09
CA ALA A 216 -10.15 -20.78 18.49
C ALA A 216 -10.34 -19.52 19.33
N THR A 217 -10.06 -19.59 20.64
CA THR A 217 -10.29 -18.48 21.56
C THR A 217 -9.46 -17.25 21.18
N PRO A 218 -10.11 -16.11 20.88
CA PRO A 218 -9.41 -14.88 20.54
C PRO A 218 -8.72 -14.29 21.76
N CYS A 219 -7.66 -13.51 21.57
CA CYS A 219 -6.80 -13.08 22.67
C CYS A 219 -7.45 -12.07 23.63
N HIS A 220 -8.52 -11.37 23.23
CA HIS A 220 -9.31 -10.51 24.12
C HIS A 220 -10.22 -11.30 25.07
N ASN A 221 -10.53 -12.56 24.75
CA ASN A 221 -11.32 -13.44 25.61
C ASN A 221 -10.46 -14.26 26.58
N ARG A 222 -9.14 -14.05 26.59
CA ARG A 222 -8.22 -14.71 27.52
C ARG A 222 -8.17 -13.96 28.84
N THR A 223 -8.13 -14.71 29.95
CA THR A 223 -8.01 -14.13 31.28
C THR A 223 -6.58 -13.68 31.58
N ASP A 224 -6.44 -12.76 32.51
CA ASP A 224 -5.14 -12.24 32.94
C ASP A 224 -4.22 -13.28 33.58
N ASP A 225 -4.81 -14.36 34.11
CA ASP A 225 -4.09 -15.51 34.66
C ASP A 225 -3.63 -16.51 33.60
N THR A 226 -3.99 -16.31 32.33
CA THR A 226 -3.57 -17.19 31.24
C THR A 226 -2.05 -17.12 31.06
N ASN A 227 -1.41 -18.29 30.99
CA ASN A 227 0.00 -18.41 30.64
C ASN A 227 0.18 -18.16 29.14
N MET A 228 1.09 -17.26 28.79
CA MET A 228 1.36 -16.85 27.42
C MET A 228 2.76 -17.29 27.00
N TRP A 229 2.84 -17.82 25.79
CA TRP A 229 4.08 -18.21 25.11
C TRP A 229 4.25 -17.31 23.88
N TYR A 230 5.35 -16.56 23.80
CA TYR A 230 5.64 -15.66 22.69
C TYR A 230 7.15 -15.55 22.46
N PHE A 231 7.51 -15.00 21.30
CA PHE A 231 8.89 -14.94 20.82
C PHE A 231 9.82 -14.26 21.84
N ASN A 232 11.05 -14.78 21.97
CA ASN A 232 12.10 -14.33 22.91
C ASN A 232 11.89 -14.64 24.42
N LYS A 233 10.90 -15.46 24.80
CA LYS A 233 10.77 -15.96 26.19
C LYS A 233 10.91 -17.48 26.26
N ASN A 234 11.76 -17.95 27.18
CA ASN A 234 11.96 -19.38 27.44
C ASN A 234 10.91 -19.96 28.41
N GLU A 235 10.18 -19.09 29.12
CA GLU A 235 9.19 -19.47 30.13
C GLU A 235 7.86 -18.78 29.84
N SER A 236 6.76 -19.46 30.21
CA SER A 236 5.44 -18.87 30.09
C SER A 236 5.29 -17.67 31.02
N THR A 237 4.75 -16.57 30.50
CA THR A 237 4.50 -15.34 31.28
C THR A 237 3.00 -15.13 31.44
N LYS A 238 2.54 -14.68 32.62
CA LYS A 238 1.12 -14.34 32.83
C LYS A 238 0.70 -13.20 31.90
N ARG A 239 -0.49 -13.31 31.30
CA ARG A 239 -1.04 -12.27 30.41
C ARG A 239 -1.04 -10.90 31.06
N SER A 240 -1.44 -10.78 32.33
CA SER A 240 -1.39 -9.52 33.09
C SER A 240 0.00 -8.86 33.06
N PHE A 241 1.06 -9.63 33.26
CA PHE A 241 2.42 -9.13 33.23
C PHE A 241 2.85 -8.77 31.80
N ALA A 242 2.59 -9.64 30.83
CA ALA A 242 2.99 -9.44 29.44
C ALA A 242 2.37 -8.16 28.84
N LYS A 243 1.09 -7.88 29.14
CA LYS A 243 0.40 -6.65 28.70
C LYS A 243 1.11 -5.37 29.15
N VAL A 244 1.64 -5.35 30.38
CA VAL A 244 2.20 -4.14 30.99
C VAL A 244 3.68 -3.99 30.70
N GLN A 245 4.43 -5.09 30.64
CA GLN A 245 5.89 -5.05 30.54
C GLN A 245 6.38 -5.25 29.11
N ASP A 246 5.83 -6.23 28.40
CA ASP A 246 6.37 -6.66 27.10
C ASP A 246 5.59 -6.07 25.92
N PHE A 247 4.31 -5.73 26.11
CA PHE A 247 3.38 -5.28 25.06
C PHE A 247 2.56 -4.05 25.49
N SER A 248 3.19 -3.12 26.21
CA SER A 248 2.53 -1.92 26.73
C SER A 248 2.03 -0.96 25.65
N ASP A 249 2.54 -1.11 24.43
CA ASP A 249 2.09 -0.42 23.24
C ASP A 249 0.92 -1.10 22.51
N TRP A 250 0.36 -2.19 23.06
CA TRP A 250 -0.83 -2.86 22.53
C TRP A 250 -2.02 -2.76 23.47
N LYS A 251 -3.18 -2.41 22.93
CA LYS A 251 -4.45 -2.46 23.68
C LYS A 251 -5.12 -3.82 23.52
N PHE A 252 -5.24 -4.57 24.62
CA PHE A 252 -5.83 -5.92 24.64
C PHE A 252 -7.18 -6.03 25.35
N ASP A 253 -7.49 -5.08 26.23
CA ASP A 253 -8.59 -5.21 27.18
C ASP A 253 -9.94 -4.72 26.63
N ASP A 254 -9.94 -3.99 25.50
CA ASP A 254 -11.14 -3.66 24.75
C ASP A 254 -11.07 -4.28 23.35
N PRO A 255 -12.03 -5.14 22.96
CA PRO A 255 -12.07 -5.63 21.60
C PRO A 255 -12.42 -4.49 20.66
N HIS A 256 -11.57 -4.23 19.66
CA HIS A 256 -11.99 -3.48 18.48
C HIS A 256 -12.91 -4.40 17.65
N CYS A 257 -14.21 -4.42 17.94
CA CYS A 257 -15.12 -5.39 17.35
C CYS A 257 -15.60 -4.93 15.96
N MET A 258 -15.14 -5.61 14.91
CA MET A 258 -15.73 -5.53 13.58
C MET A 258 -16.41 -6.86 13.29
N HIS A 259 -17.71 -6.99 13.58
CA HIS A 259 -18.45 -8.26 13.51
C HIS A 259 -18.21 -9.04 12.21
N VAL A 260 -18.31 -8.38 11.06
CA VAL A 260 -18.07 -8.99 9.74
C VAL A 260 -16.64 -9.52 9.59
N PHE A 261 -15.65 -8.81 10.13
CA PHE A 261 -14.27 -9.25 10.12
C PHE A 261 -14.06 -10.44 11.07
N ASN A 262 -14.69 -10.43 12.24
CA ASN A 262 -14.64 -11.54 13.18
C ASN A 262 -15.22 -12.82 12.59
N ASP A 263 -16.39 -12.74 11.95
CA ASP A 263 -17.00 -13.88 11.26
C ASP A 263 -16.08 -14.39 10.14
N LEU A 264 -15.45 -13.49 9.38
CA LEU A 264 -14.48 -13.87 8.38
C LEU A 264 -13.25 -14.59 8.97
N MET A 265 -12.71 -14.10 10.08
CA MET A 265 -11.56 -14.73 10.74
C MET A 265 -11.91 -16.09 11.34
N CYS A 266 -13.08 -16.21 11.97
CA CYS A 266 -13.61 -17.48 12.44
C CYS A 266 -13.81 -18.48 11.28
N TRP A 267 -14.32 -18.01 10.14
CA TRP A 267 -14.43 -18.81 8.93
C TRP A 267 -13.06 -19.27 8.41
N PHE A 268 -12.07 -18.37 8.33
CA PHE A 268 -10.70 -18.76 7.98
C PHE A 268 -10.16 -19.83 8.93
N PHE A 269 -10.41 -19.70 10.22
CA PHE A 269 -9.90 -20.66 11.20
C PHE A 269 -10.52 -22.05 10.99
N ASP A 270 -11.84 -22.14 10.79
CA ASP A 270 -12.52 -23.40 10.43
C ASP A 270 -11.94 -24.02 9.14
N LYS A 271 -11.59 -23.21 8.14
CA LYS A 271 -11.03 -23.72 6.89
C LYS A 271 -9.56 -24.13 6.95
N LEU A 272 -8.79 -23.53 7.85
CA LEU A 272 -7.32 -23.62 7.82
C LEU A 272 -6.69 -24.30 9.03
N HIS A 273 -7.40 -24.49 10.16
CA HIS A 273 -6.79 -24.98 11.40
C HIS A 273 -6.04 -26.32 11.24
N LYS A 274 -6.53 -27.24 10.41
CA LYS A 274 -5.84 -28.51 10.13
C LYS A 274 -4.53 -28.33 9.35
N ASP A 275 -4.54 -27.46 8.35
CA ASP A 275 -3.38 -27.20 7.50
C ASP A 275 -2.32 -26.40 8.27
N LEU A 276 -2.75 -25.41 9.07
CA LEU A 276 -1.88 -24.66 9.99
C LEU A 276 -1.23 -25.60 11.02
N ALA A 277 -2.02 -26.47 11.67
CA ALA A 277 -1.49 -27.42 12.64
C ALA A 277 -0.44 -28.35 12.01
N LYS A 278 -0.74 -28.90 10.83
CA LYS A 278 0.21 -29.73 10.07
C LYS A 278 1.51 -29.00 9.76
N SER A 279 1.44 -27.71 9.37
CA SER A 279 2.62 -26.91 9.03
C SER A 279 3.60 -26.69 10.20
N ARG A 280 3.13 -26.87 11.44
CA ARG A 280 3.90 -26.66 12.68
C ARG A 280 4.05 -27.91 13.54
N ASN A 281 3.61 -29.07 13.04
CA ASN A 281 3.57 -30.33 13.81
C ASN A 281 2.77 -30.20 15.12
N LEU A 282 1.63 -29.51 15.05
CA LEU A 282 0.69 -29.30 16.15
C LEU A 282 -0.58 -30.11 15.91
N LYS A 283 -1.48 -30.14 16.89
CA LYS A 283 -2.82 -30.71 16.75
C LYS A 283 -3.82 -29.64 16.29
N PRO A 284 -4.77 -29.99 15.41
CA PRO A 284 -5.84 -29.07 15.02
C PRO A 284 -6.74 -28.73 16.21
N ALA A 285 -7.41 -27.59 16.14
CA ALA A 285 -8.47 -27.25 17.10
C ALA A 285 -9.55 -28.33 17.18
N SER A 286 -10.02 -28.60 18.39
CA SER A 286 -11.11 -29.55 18.63
C SER A 286 -12.45 -28.99 18.15
N TYR A 287 -13.38 -29.88 17.83
CA TYR A 287 -14.73 -29.49 17.43
C TYR A 287 -15.44 -28.66 18.51
N ASP A 288 -15.29 -29.04 19.78
CA ASP A 288 -15.92 -28.33 20.90
C ASP A 288 -15.36 -26.92 21.07
N ASP A 289 -14.07 -26.72 20.84
CA ASP A 289 -13.45 -25.40 20.89
C ASP A 289 -13.92 -24.52 19.72
N LEU A 290 -13.97 -25.06 18.49
CA LEU A 290 -14.53 -24.36 17.34
C LEU A 290 -16.01 -23.97 17.58
N LYS A 291 -16.81 -24.89 18.14
CA LYS A 291 -18.23 -24.67 18.45
C LYS A 291 -18.40 -23.58 19.51
N LYS A 292 -17.64 -23.67 20.61
CA LYS A 292 -17.70 -22.71 21.72
C LYS A 292 -17.37 -21.29 21.29
N ASN A 293 -16.45 -21.14 20.34
CA ASN A 293 -16.02 -19.83 19.84
C ASN A 293 -16.75 -19.41 18.55
N GLY A 294 -17.83 -20.10 18.15
CA GLY A 294 -18.66 -19.70 17.01
C GLY A 294 -17.96 -19.81 15.64
N CYS A 295 -16.94 -20.65 15.52
CA CYS A 295 -16.19 -20.80 14.27
C CYS A 295 -16.85 -21.76 13.27
N LEU A 296 -17.86 -22.52 13.69
CA LEU A 296 -18.50 -23.53 12.85
C LEU A 296 -19.67 -22.98 12.04
N SER A 297 -19.90 -23.58 10.87
CA SER A 297 -21.09 -23.36 10.03
C SER A 297 -21.32 -21.91 9.55
N LEU A 298 -20.25 -21.12 9.46
CA LEU A 298 -20.30 -19.76 8.93
C LEU A 298 -20.53 -19.76 7.41
N ASN A 299 -21.48 -18.96 6.95
CA ASN A 299 -21.83 -18.87 5.53
C ASN A 299 -20.88 -17.91 4.80
N TYR A 300 -20.06 -18.47 3.92
CA TYR A 300 -19.13 -17.72 3.08
C TYR A 300 -19.82 -16.63 2.25
N ASN A 301 -20.94 -16.94 1.60
CA ASN A 301 -21.61 -16.00 0.69
C ASN A 301 -22.14 -14.79 1.45
N ASP A 302 -22.71 -15.00 2.64
CA ASP A 302 -23.25 -13.91 3.46
C ASP A 302 -22.10 -13.01 3.96
N ILE A 303 -20.99 -13.60 4.41
CA ILE A 303 -19.79 -12.87 4.86
C ILE A 303 -19.23 -12.01 3.72
N ILE A 304 -19.01 -12.61 2.55
CA ILE A 304 -18.41 -11.90 1.40
C ILE A 304 -19.35 -10.85 0.83
N SER A 305 -20.65 -11.11 0.75
CA SER A 305 -21.63 -10.10 0.33
C SER A 305 -21.57 -8.88 1.25
N THR A 306 -21.56 -9.09 2.58
CA THR A 306 -21.48 -7.98 3.54
C THR A 306 -20.17 -7.23 3.44
N LEU A 307 -19.07 -7.94 3.20
CA LEU A 307 -17.74 -7.36 3.05
C LEU A 307 -17.64 -6.50 1.78
N LYS A 308 -18.16 -6.96 0.64
CA LYS A 308 -18.22 -6.19 -0.61
C LYS A 308 -19.00 -4.88 -0.46
N THR A 309 -20.16 -4.94 0.20
CA THR A 309 -20.95 -3.73 0.51
C THR A 309 -20.15 -2.70 1.32
N LYS A 310 -19.31 -3.14 2.26
CA LYS A 310 -18.42 -2.26 3.03
C LYS A 310 -17.27 -1.66 2.22
N ILE A 311 -16.77 -2.39 1.23
CA ILE A 311 -15.72 -1.92 0.31
C ILE A 311 -16.29 -0.92 -0.72
N GLY A 312 -17.60 -0.98 -0.99
CA GLY A 312 -18.28 -0.19 -2.02
C GLY A 312 -18.45 -0.94 -3.34
N GLU A 313 -18.55 -2.27 -3.28
CA GLU A 313 -18.78 -3.20 -4.40
C GLU A 313 -20.14 -3.89 -4.30
#